data_AF-A0A3B9W319-F1
#
_entry.id   AF-A0A3B9W319-F1
#
_cell.length_a   1.000
_cell.length_b   1.000
_cell.length_c   1.000
_cell.angle_alpha   90.00
_cell.angle_beta   90.00
_cell.angle_gamma   90.00
#
_symmetry.space_group_name_H-M   'P 1'
#
loop_
_entity.id
_entity.type
_entity.pdbx_description
1 polymer ?
#
loop_
_entity_poly.entity_id
_entity_poly.type
_entity_poly.pdbx_seq_one_letter_code
_entity_poly.pdbx_strand_id
1 'polypeptide(L)'
;GSGMHTHFSLFEGDTNAFYEAGAEFQLSKTARQFIAGILKHAPEFTAVTNQFVNSYKRLWGGGEAPSYLSWGHNNRSALVRVPLYKPGKGQ
;
A
#
# COMPACT_ATOMS: atom_id res chain seq x y z
N GLY A 1 -16.44 3.26 8.08
CA GLY A 1 -15.72 2.40 9.05
C GLY A 1 -14.30 2.92 9.24
N SER A 2 -13.59 2.45 10.26
CA SER A 2 -12.21 2.91 10.58
C SER A 2 -11.18 1.88 10.13
N GLY A 3 -10.01 2.33 9.68
CA GLY A 3 -8.90 1.47 9.28
C GLY A 3 -7.56 2.07 9.69
N MET A 4 -6.53 1.23 9.70
CA MET A 4 -5.15 1.63 10.03
C MET A 4 -4.29 1.51 8.78
N HIS A 5 -4.19 2.60 8.00
CA HIS A 5 -3.27 2.63 6.88
C HIS A 5 -1.83 2.61 7.40
N THR A 6 -1.06 1.62 6.99
CA THR A 6 0.34 1.47 7.38
C THR A 6 1.21 1.86 6.19
N HIS A 7 2.04 2.88 6.38
CA HIS A 7 3.01 3.32 5.39
C HIS A 7 4.30 2.52 5.56
N PHE A 8 4.80 1.92 4.48
CA PHE A 8 6.03 1.16 4.47
C PHE A 8 7.08 1.84 3.59
N SER A 9 8.32 1.75 4.02
CA SER A 9 9.52 2.14 3.28
C SER A 9 10.63 1.15 3.60
N LEU A 10 11.50 0.89 2.62
CA LEU A 10 12.70 0.07 2.80
C LEU A 10 13.92 0.96 2.61
N PHE A 11 14.90 0.82 3.50
CA PHE A 11 16.14 1.59 3.45
C PHE A 11 17.33 0.65 3.31
N GLU A 12 18.26 1.03 2.43
CA GLU A 12 19.58 0.44 2.31
C GLU A 12 20.59 1.50 2.75
N GLY A 13 21.06 1.38 3.99
CA GLY A 13 21.76 2.47 4.67
C GLY A 13 20.83 3.69 4.83
N ASP A 14 21.30 4.86 4.38
CA ASP A 14 20.54 6.11 4.44
C ASP A 14 19.67 6.35 3.18
N THR A 15 19.68 5.42 2.22
CA THR A 15 18.95 5.56 0.96
C THR A 15 17.62 4.81 1.01
N ASN A 16 16.53 5.49 0.68
CA ASN A 16 15.23 4.83 0.52
C ASN A 16 15.23 3.99 -0.77
N ALA A 17 15.28 2.67 -0.61
CA ALA A 17 15.34 1.69 -1.70
C ALA A 17 14.06 1.65 -2.55
N PHE A 18 12.97 2.29 -2.13
CA PHE A 18 11.74 2.36 -2.93
C PHE A 18 11.71 3.50 -3.95
N TYR A 19 12.61 4.48 -3.82
CA TYR A 19 12.68 5.62 -4.71
C TYR A 19 13.67 5.39 -5.84
N GLU A 20 13.27 5.69 -7.08
CA GLU A 20 14.17 5.69 -8.24
C GLU A 20 13.81 6.86 -9.16
N ALA A 21 14.72 7.83 -9.28
CA ALA A 21 14.51 8.99 -10.13
C ALA A 21 14.42 8.58 -11.61
N GLY A 22 13.40 9.06 -12.32
CA GLY A 22 13.18 8.75 -13.74
C GLY A 22 12.44 7.45 -14.02
N ALA A 23 12.24 6.58 -13.01
CA ALA A 23 11.37 5.42 -13.15
C ALA A 23 9.89 5.81 -13.20
N GLU A 24 9.04 4.93 -13.75
CA GLU A 24 7.59 5.11 -13.72
C GLU A 24 7.10 5.30 -12.27
N PHE A 25 6.33 6.37 -12.04
CA PHE A 25 5.90 6.82 -10.71
C PHE A 25 7.02 7.06 -9.69
N GLN A 26 8.26 7.25 -10.16
CA GLN A 26 9.46 7.36 -9.32
C GLN A 26 9.68 6.15 -8.40
N LEU A 27 9.16 5.00 -8.82
CA LEU A 27 9.13 3.78 -8.04
C LEU A 27 10.22 2.83 -8.51
N SER A 28 11.07 2.38 -7.59
CA SER A 28 12.15 1.47 -7.92
C SER A 28 11.66 0.07 -8.32
N LYS A 29 12.55 -0.72 -8.93
CA LYS A 29 12.28 -2.16 -9.13
C LYS A 29 12.00 -2.88 -7.80
N THR A 30 12.76 -2.56 -6.75
CA THR A 30 12.59 -3.13 -5.40
C THR A 30 11.21 -2.84 -4.84
N ALA A 31 10.73 -1.59 -4.96
CA ALA A 31 9.38 -1.24 -4.54
C ALA A 31 8.30 -1.99 -5.33
N ARG A 32 8.42 -2.11 -6.65
CA ARG A 32 7.48 -2.89 -7.46
C ARG A 32 7.44 -4.36 -7.04
N GLN A 33 8.59 -4.95 -6.74
CA GLN A 33 8.68 -6.33 -6.23
C GLN A 33 8.08 -6.47 -4.83
N PHE A 34 8.28 -5.48 -3.95
CA PHE A 34 7.65 -5.44 -2.64
C PHE A 34 6.11 -5.39 -2.74
N ILE A 35 5.57 -4.53 -3.60
CA ILE A 35 4.13 -4.47 -3.88
C ILE A 35 3.62 -5.81 -4.41
N ALA A 36 4.35 -6.44 -5.35
CA ALA A 36 3.99 -7.76 -5.88
C ALA A 36 3.92 -8.82 -4.77
N GLY A 37 4.86 -8.80 -3.82
CA GLY A 37 4.84 -9.67 -2.63
C GLY A 37 3.61 -9.43 -1.76
N ILE A 38 3.27 -8.17 -1.48
CA ILE A 38 2.06 -7.82 -0.73
C ILE A 38 0.81 -8.37 -1.41
N LEU A 39 0.64 -8.11 -2.71
CA LEU A 39 -0.55 -8.57 -3.43
C LEU A 39 -0.64 -10.10 -3.47
N LYS A 40 0.49 -10.79 -3.62
CA LYS A 40 0.57 -12.25 -3.63
C LYS A 40 0.12 -12.87 -2.30
N HIS A 41 0.51 -12.26 -1.17
CA HIS A 41 0.29 -12.82 0.18
C HIS A 41 -0.89 -12.20 0.93
N ALA A 42 -1.63 -11.29 0.28
CA ALA A 42 -2.76 -10.61 0.88
C ALA A 42 -3.87 -11.54 1.38
N PRO A 43 -4.27 -12.61 0.67
CA PRO A 43 -5.25 -13.56 1.20
C PRO A 43 -4.85 -14.13 2.57
N GLU A 44 -3.58 -14.47 2.75
CA GLU A 44 -3.07 -15.11 3.96
C GLU A 44 -2.91 -14.12 5.11
N PHE A 45 -2.21 -13.00 4.89
CA PHE A 45 -1.98 -12.05 5.98
C PHE A 45 -3.25 -11.30 6.38
N THR A 46 -4.30 -11.28 5.55
CA THR A 46 -5.59 -10.66 5.90
C THR A 46 -6.17 -11.24 7.18
N ALA A 47 -5.94 -12.53 7.46
CA ALA A 47 -6.36 -13.15 8.72
C ALA A 47 -5.75 -12.47 9.95
N VAL A 48 -4.53 -11.94 9.84
CA VAL A 48 -3.84 -11.25 10.92
C VAL A 48 -4.20 -9.75 10.93
N THR A 49 -4.16 -9.10 9.77
CA THR A 49 -4.38 -7.64 9.68
C THR A 49 -5.86 -7.25 9.86
N ASN A 50 -6.78 -8.18 9.66
CA ASN A 50 -8.23 -8.00 9.76
C ASN A 50 -8.89 -9.09 10.63
N GLN A 51 -8.29 -9.40 11.79
CA GLN A 51 -8.59 -10.57 12.64
C GLN A 51 -10.04 -10.75 13.15
N PHE A 52 -10.90 -9.74 13.10
CA PHE A 52 -12.25 -9.82 13.67
C PHE A 52 -13.32 -9.95 12.57
N VAL A 53 -14.41 -10.64 12.88
CA VAL A 53 -15.59 -10.74 11.98
C VAL A 53 -16.05 -9.35 11.50
N ASN A 54 -16.00 -8.33 12.38
CA ASN A 54 -16.38 -6.97 12.04
C ASN A 54 -15.44 -6.30 11.02
N SER A 55 -14.16 -6.72 10.95
CA SER A 55 -13.20 -6.21 9.96
C SER A 55 -13.66 -6.52 8.53
N TYR A 56 -14.21 -7.72 8.31
CA TYR A 56 -14.72 -8.12 6.99
C TYR A 56 -15.98 -7.35 6.56
N LYS A 57 -16.81 -6.92 7.52
CA LYS A 57 -17.95 -6.03 7.23
C LYS A 57 -17.48 -4.68 6.67
N ARG A 58 -16.33 -4.18 7.13
CA ARG A 58 -15.70 -2.98 6.54
C ARG A 58 -15.20 -3.24 5.12
N LEU A 59 -14.57 -4.39 4.86
CA LEU A 59 -14.01 -4.70 3.54
C LEU A 59 -15.10 -4.85 2.46
N TRP A 60 -16.28 -5.36 2.79
CA TRP A 60 -17.37 -5.52 1.82
C TRP A 60 -18.33 -4.32 1.73
N GLY A 61 -18.36 -3.47 2.76
CA GLY A 61 -19.40 -2.44 2.97
C GLY A 61 -19.39 -1.21 2.05
N GLY A 62 -18.63 -1.17 0.96
CA GLY A 62 -18.78 -0.14 -0.10
C GLY A 62 -18.22 1.26 0.18
N GLY A 63 -17.15 1.40 0.97
CA GLY A 63 -16.42 2.68 1.16
C GLY A 63 -15.04 2.71 0.48
N GLU A 64 -14.14 3.62 0.90
CA GLU A 64 -12.72 3.63 0.48
C GLU A 64 -11.89 2.45 1.06
N ALA A 65 -12.55 1.36 1.48
CA ALA A 65 -11.87 0.18 2.02
C ALA A 65 -11.45 -0.76 0.88
N PRO A 66 -10.25 -1.37 0.93
CA PRO A 66 -9.76 -2.18 -0.16
C PRO A 66 -10.40 -3.57 -0.17
N SER A 67 -11.39 -3.78 -1.03
CA SER A 67 -12.07 -5.08 -1.21
C SER A 67 -11.39 -5.99 -2.23
N TYR A 68 -10.45 -5.46 -3.02
CA TYR A 68 -9.83 -6.15 -4.15
C TYR A 68 -8.30 -6.10 -4.07
N LEU A 69 -7.66 -7.17 -4.53
CA LEU A 69 -6.21 -7.22 -4.70
C LEU A 69 -5.80 -6.30 -5.85
N SER A 70 -5.44 -5.07 -5.51
CA SER A 70 -5.00 -4.08 -6.48
C SER A 70 -3.99 -3.13 -5.86
N TRP A 71 -3.14 -2.57 -6.71
CA TRP A 71 -2.30 -1.44 -6.34
C TRP A 71 -2.55 -0.29 -7.30
N GLY A 72 -2.30 0.93 -6.84
CA GLY A 72 -2.48 2.10 -7.69
C GLY A 72 -1.78 3.34 -7.17
N HIS A 73 -1.33 4.16 -8.12
CA HIS A 73 -0.82 5.49 -7.83
C HIS A 73 -2.00 6.43 -7.56
N ASN A 74 -2.02 7.08 -6.38
CA ASN A 74 -3.10 7.98 -5.94
C ASN A 74 -4.52 7.36 -5.90
N ASN A 75 -4.65 6.03 -5.93
CA ASN A 75 -5.95 5.35 -5.82
C ASN A 75 -6.26 5.02 -4.36
N ARG A 76 -7.30 5.63 -3.79
CA ARG A 76 -7.69 5.44 -2.37
C ARG A 76 -8.40 4.13 -2.10
N SER A 77 -8.96 3.50 -3.12
CA SER A 77 -9.67 2.22 -3.00
C SER A 77 -8.77 1.01 -3.28
N ALA A 78 -7.53 1.23 -3.72
CA ALA A 78 -6.57 0.15 -3.94
C ALA A 78 -6.06 -0.42 -2.61
N LEU A 79 -5.75 -1.71 -2.58
CA LEU A 79 -5.15 -2.36 -1.41
C LEU A 79 -3.79 -1.76 -1.08
N VAL A 80 -2.97 -1.51 -2.11
CA VAL A 80 -1.69 -0.81 -1.96
C VAL A 80 -1.74 0.51 -2.71
N ARG A 81 -1.65 1.61 -1.96
CA ARG A 81 -1.60 2.96 -2.52
C ARG A 81 -0.19 3.50 -2.51
N VAL A 82 0.31 3.89 -3.69
CA VAL A 82 1.52 4.72 -3.79
C VAL A 82 1.09 6.18 -3.73
N PRO A 83 1.49 6.96 -2.70
CA PRO A 83 1.12 8.36 -2.58
C PRO A 83 1.86 9.22 -3.61
N LEU A 84 1.24 10.34 -4.00
CA LEU A 84 1.89 11.34 -4.85
C LEU A 84 3.07 11.98 -4.09
N TYR A 85 4.24 11.98 -4.72
CA TYR A 85 5.35 12.80 -4.27
C TYR A 85 5.02 14.28 -4.50
N LYS A 86 4.95 15.06 -3.43
CA LYS A 86 4.72 16.51 -3.48
C LYS A 86 5.96 17.24 -2.96
N PRO A 87 6.90 17.63 -3.84
CA PRO A 87 8.05 18.43 -3.41
C PRO A 87 7.55 19.76 -2.82
N GLY A 88 7.90 20.03 -1.56
CA GLY A 88 7.55 21.27 -0.85
C GLY A 88 6.42 21.15 0.18
N LYS A 89 5.76 20.00 0.32
CA LYS A 89 4.85 19.77 1.45
C LYS A 89 5.66 19.16 2.61
N GLY A 90 5.88 19.94 3.68
CA GLY A 90 6.44 19.42 4.93
C GLY A 90 5.61 18.24 5.44
N GLN A 91 6.29 17.25 6.04
CA GLN A 91 5.68 16.08 6.67
C GLN A 91 4.60 16.49 7.67
#